data_AF-A0A3A5PDL3-F1
#
_entry.id   AF-A0A3A5PDL3-F1
#
_cell.length_a   1.000
_cell.length_b   1.000
_cell.length_c   1.000
_cell.angle_alpha   90.00
_cell.angle_beta   90.00
_cell.angle_gamma   90.00
#
_symmetry.space_group_name_H-M   'P 1'
#
loop_
_entity.id
_entity.type
_entity.pdbx_description
1 polymer ?
#
loop_
_entity_poly.entity_id
_entity_poly.type
_entity_poly.pdbx_seq_one_letter_code
_entity_poly.pdbx_strand_id
1 'polypeptide(L)'
;MAIIDIIILAAFGLGAIIGFMKGFVKQLASLLGLIVGLLAAKALYASLAVKLCPMLTDSMTVAQVLAFVFIWLAVPLLFSLVASLLTRAMEAVSLGWLNHWLGAGLGALKYLLLTSLLIGVIEFIDGDNTLISKTKKKESVLYYPMEEFAGIFFPAAKAVTEQIVNGDFD
;
A
#
# COMPACT_ATOMS: atom_id res chain seq x y z
N MET A 1 -16.46 3.30 25.99
CA MET A 1 -15.52 2.92 24.92
C MET A 1 -15.52 4.04 23.88
N ALA A 2 -14.36 4.47 23.38
CA ALA A 2 -14.32 5.55 22.40
C ALA A 2 -14.80 5.03 21.04
N ILE A 3 -15.46 5.88 20.25
CA ILE A 3 -15.86 5.57 18.86
C ILE A 3 -14.62 5.14 18.04
N ILE A 4 -13.46 5.72 18.37
CA ILE A 4 -12.15 5.40 17.81
C ILE A 4 -11.79 3.93 18.03
N ASP A 5 -12.03 3.37 19.22
CA ASP A 5 -11.71 1.97 19.54
C ASP A 5 -12.53 1.02 18.66
N ILE A 6 -13.80 1.35 18.41
CA ILE A 6 -14.71 0.55 17.57
C ILE A 6 -14.27 0.59 16.11
N ILE A 7 -13.87 1.76 15.60
CA ILE A 7 -13.38 1.93 14.22
C ILE A 7 -12.08 1.15 14.02
N ILE A 8 -11.14 1.23 14.95
CA ILE A 8 -9.87 0.51 14.88
C ILE A 8 -10.11 -1.00 14.93
N LEU A 9 -10.96 -1.48 15.83
CA LEU A 9 -11.28 -2.91 15.94
C LEU A 9 -11.96 -3.43 14.67
N ALA A 10 -12.90 -2.67 14.10
CA ALA A 10 -13.58 -3.03 12.86
C ALA A 10 -12.63 -3.04 11.66
N ALA A 11 -11.76 -2.03 11.53
CA ALA A 11 -10.77 -1.96 10.47
C ALA A 11 -9.71 -3.05 10.57
N PHE A 12 -9.23 -3.35 11.79
CA PHE A 12 -8.29 -4.43 12.04
C PHE A 12 -8.91 -5.79 11.71
N GLY A 13 -10.14 -6.03 12.16
CA GLY A 13 -10.88 -7.26 11.85
C GLY A 13 -11.11 -7.44 10.34
N LEU A 14 -11.58 -6.40 9.66
CA LEU A 14 -11.75 -6.42 8.21
C LEU A 14 -10.42 -6.61 7.48
N GLY A 15 -9.36 -5.93 7.91
CA GLY A 15 -8.02 -6.04 7.34
C GLY A 15 -7.43 -7.43 7.50
N ALA A 16 -7.61 -8.05 8.67
CA ALA A 16 -7.19 -9.41 8.95
C ALA A 16 -7.95 -10.42 8.08
N ILE A 17 -9.28 -10.30 7.97
CA ILE A 17 -10.11 -11.20 7.14
C ILE A 17 -9.74 -11.07 5.67
N ILE A 18 -9.66 -9.84 5.15
CA ILE A 18 -9.31 -9.58 3.75
C ILE A 18 -7.88 -10.05 3.45
N GLY A 19 -6.97 -9.86 4.41
CA GLY A 19 -5.59 -10.34 4.35
C GLY A 19 -5.48 -11.85 4.32
N PHE A 20 -6.22 -12.52 5.18
CA PHE A 20 -6.31 -13.97 5.23
C PHE A 20 -6.85 -14.55 3.91
N MET A 21 -7.93 -13.99 3.38
CA MET A 21 -8.54 -14.44 2.12
C MET A 21 -7.66 -14.23 0.89
N LYS A 22 -6.87 -13.14 0.85
CA LYS A 22 -5.98 -12.86 -0.28
C LYS A 22 -4.66 -13.63 -0.22
N GLY A 23 -4.17 -13.94 0.99
CA GLY A 23 -2.87 -14.55 1.23
C GLY A 23 -1.70 -13.56 1.09
N PHE A 24 -0.63 -13.81 1.85
CA PHE A 24 0.56 -12.97 1.92
C PHE A 24 1.22 -12.78 0.56
N VAL A 25 1.48 -13.88 -0.16
CA VAL A 25 2.22 -13.87 -1.43
C VAL A 25 1.51 -13.01 -2.47
N LYS A 26 0.18 -13.09 -2.56
CA LYS A 26 -0.61 -12.29 -3.50
C LYS A 26 -0.63 -10.81 -3.12
N GLN A 27 -0.72 -10.50 -1.83
CA GLN A 27 -0.65 -9.10 -1.37
C GLN A 27 0.73 -8.50 -1.65
N LEU A 28 1.81 -9.24 -1.35
CA LEU A 28 3.17 -8.78 -1.58
C LEU A 28 3.45 -8.59 -3.07
N ALA A 29 3.06 -9.55 -3.90
CA ALA A 29 3.23 -9.46 -5.35
C ALA A 29 2.40 -8.33 -5.98
N SER A 30 1.23 -8.02 -5.44
CA SER A 30 0.45 -6.85 -5.89
C SER A 30 1.17 -5.55 -5.55
N LEU A 31 1.77 -5.44 -4.36
CA LEU A 31 2.49 -4.26 -3.93
C LEU A 31 3.79 -4.07 -4.73
N LEU A 32 4.59 -5.13 -4.83
CA LEU A 32 5.81 -5.16 -5.63
C LEU A 32 5.50 -4.96 -7.11
N GLY A 33 4.48 -5.62 -7.62
CA GLY A 33 4.04 -5.52 -9.01
C GLY A 33 3.63 -4.09 -9.38
N LEU A 34 2.98 -3.35 -8.48
CA LEU A 34 2.67 -1.93 -8.71
C LEU A 34 3.92 -1.05 -8.74
N ILE A 35 4.84 -1.22 -7.77
CA ILE A 35 6.07 -0.44 -7.71
C ILE A 35 6.97 -0.74 -8.92
N VAL A 36 7.27 -2.02 -9.13
CA VAL A 36 8.07 -2.50 -10.27
C VAL A 36 7.37 -2.19 -11.58
N GLY A 37 6.05 -2.30 -11.66
CA GLY A 37 5.27 -1.97 -12.85
C GLY A 37 5.37 -0.49 -13.22
N LEU A 38 5.32 0.42 -12.24
CA LEU A 38 5.52 1.84 -12.49
C LEU A 38 6.96 2.14 -12.93
N LEU A 39 7.96 1.51 -12.29
CA LEU A 39 9.37 1.66 -12.64
C LEU A 39 9.70 1.08 -14.02
N ALA A 40 9.09 -0.05 -14.38
CA ALA A 40 9.21 -0.66 -15.70
C ALA A 40 8.49 0.19 -16.75
N ALA A 41 7.30 0.71 -16.43
CA ALA A 41 6.56 1.59 -17.33
C ALA A 41 7.38 2.84 -17.66
N LYS A 42 7.96 3.53 -16.67
CA LYS A 42 8.83 4.69 -16.93
C LYS A 42 10.12 4.36 -17.69
N ALA A 43 10.61 3.13 -17.64
CA ALA A 43 11.85 2.75 -18.33
C ALA A 43 11.57 2.26 -19.76
N LEU A 44 10.45 1.56 -19.96
CA LEU A 44 10.17 0.82 -21.18
C LEU A 44 9.11 1.49 -22.07
N TYR A 45 8.38 2.52 -21.58
CA TYR A 45 7.35 3.20 -22.37
C TYR A 45 7.90 3.73 -23.70
N ALA A 46 9.08 4.34 -23.71
CA ALA A 46 9.68 4.88 -24.93
C ALA A 46 10.06 3.78 -25.93
N SER A 47 10.63 2.67 -25.45
CA SER A 47 11.00 1.52 -26.29
C SER A 47 9.79 0.80 -26.86
N LEU A 48 8.71 0.68 -26.09
CA LEU A 48 7.47 0.06 -26.54
C LEU A 48 6.65 0.99 -27.43
N ALA A 49 6.69 2.31 -27.22
CA ALA A 49 6.05 3.30 -28.07
C ALA A 49 6.57 3.27 -29.51
N VAL A 50 7.89 3.12 -29.72
CA VAL A 50 8.47 3.00 -31.07
C VAL A 50 7.95 1.76 -31.82
N LYS A 51 7.70 0.66 -31.10
CA LYS A 51 7.11 -0.56 -31.69
C LYS A 51 5.59 -0.45 -31.89
N LEU A 52 4.90 0.32 -31.05
CA LEU A 52 3.44 0.51 -31.13
C LEU A 52 3.02 1.63 -32.09
N CYS A 53 3.89 2.62 -32.35
CA CYS A 53 3.67 3.74 -33.27
C CYS A 53 3.18 3.28 -34.65
N PRO A 54 3.84 2.34 -35.34
CA PRO A 54 3.38 1.91 -36.66
C PRO A 54 2.12 1.03 -36.62
N MET A 55 1.70 0.55 -35.44
CA MET A 55 0.65 -0.46 -35.31
C MET A 55 -0.69 0.08 -34.80
N LEU A 56 -0.70 1.25 -34.11
CA LEU A 56 -1.87 1.73 -33.38
C LEU A 56 -2.24 3.20 -33.66
N THR A 57 -1.29 4.13 -33.84
CA THR A 57 -1.57 5.58 -33.94
C THR A 57 -0.44 6.38 -34.60
N ASP A 58 -0.77 7.31 -35.51
CA ASP A 58 0.19 8.23 -36.16
C ASP A 58 0.87 9.25 -35.21
N SER A 59 0.30 9.46 -34.02
CA SER A 59 0.83 10.36 -32.99
C SER A 59 1.71 9.64 -31.95
N MET A 60 3.00 9.97 -31.96
CA MET A 60 4.02 9.43 -31.03
C MET A 60 3.63 9.62 -29.54
N THR A 61 3.01 10.74 -29.19
CA THR A 61 2.60 11.04 -27.81
C THR A 61 1.50 10.09 -27.32
N VAL A 62 0.52 9.79 -28.18
CA VAL A 62 -0.57 8.87 -27.84
C VAL A 62 -0.05 7.44 -27.69
N ALA A 63 0.88 7.02 -28.56
CA ALA A 63 1.52 5.71 -28.46
C ALA A 63 2.32 5.54 -27.16
N GLN A 64 3.01 6.60 -26.70
CA GLN A 64 3.74 6.59 -25.42
C GLN A 64 2.82 6.45 -24.20
N VAL A 65 1.71 7.18 -24.17
CA VAL A 65 0.73 7.08 -23.06
C VAL A 65 0.09 5.69 -23.04
N LEU A 66 -0.31 5.16 -24.20
CA LEU A 66 -0.87 3.81 -24.30
C LEU A 66 0.14 2.73 -23.87
N ALA A 67 1.40 2.82 -24.32
CA ALA A 67 2.45 1.90 -23.91
C ALA A 67 2.70 1.96 -22.40
N PHE A 68 2.73 3.16 -21.81
CA PHE A 68 2.89 3.33 -20.37
C PHE A 68 1.76 2.65 -19.58
N VAL A 69 0.50 2.94 -19.94
CA VAL A 69 -0.68 2.35 -19.27
C VAL A 69 -0.68 0.83 -19.44
N PHE A 70 -0.34 0.34 -20.64
CA PHE A 70 -0.28 -1.09 -20.91
C PHE A 70 0.77 -1.79 -20.03
N ILE A 71 1.99 -1.28 -19.94
CA ILE A 71 3.04 -1.85 -19.08
C ILE A 71 2.62 -1.79 -17.61
N TRP A 72 2.10 -0.65 -17.18
CA TRP A 72 1.67 -0.43 -15.80
C TRP A 72 0.55 -1.39 -15.37
N LEU A 73 -0.31 -1.83 -16.30
CA LEU A 73 -1.31 -2.87 -16.03
C LEU A 73 -0.77 -4.29 -16.21
N ALA A 74 0.05 -4.53 -17.23
CA ALA A 74 0.57 -5.86 -17.56
C ALA A 74 1.53 -6.39 -16.49
N VAL A 75 2.42 -5.55 -15.96
CA VAL A 75 3.43 -6.00 -14.99
C VAL A 75 2.81 -6.47 -13.66
N PRO A 76 1.92 -5.70 -12.98
CA PRO A 76 1.22 -6.19 -11.80
C PRO A 76 0.37 -7.43 -12.07
N LEU A 77 -0.20 -7.55 -13.27
CA LEU A 77 -0.99 -8.71 -13.66
C LEU A 77 -0.12 -9.98 -13.75
N LEU A 78 1.07 -9.87 -14.37
CA LEU A 78 2.05 -10.96 -14.42
C LEU A 78 2.55 -11.36 -13.04
N PHE A 79 2.90 -10.38 -12.20
CA PHE A 79 3.27 -10.64 -10.81
C PHE A 79 2.15 -11.34 -10.03
N SER A 80 0.89 -10.93 -10.24
CA SER A 80 -0.27 -11.56 -9.61
C SER A 80 -0.48 -13.00 -10.06
N LEU A 81 -0.20 -13.31 -11.34
CA LEU A 81 -0.22 -14.68 -11.85
C LEU A 81 0.85 -15.54 -11.19
N VAL A 82 2.10 -15.06 -11.15
CA VAL A 82 3.21 -15.76 -10.47
C VAL A 82 2.89 -15.99 -9.00
N ALA A 83 2.31 -14.99 -8.33
CA ALA A 83 1.90 -15.10 -6.94
C ALA A 83 0.79 -16.14 -6.72
N SER A 84 -0.17 -16.24 -7.65
CA SER A 84 -1.22 -17.25 -7.61
C SER A 84 -0.63 -18.67 -7.76
N LEU A 85 0.32 -18.84 -8.68
CA LEU A 85 1.03 -20.11 -8.86
C LEU A 85 1.85 -20.48 -7.62
N LEU A 86 2.59 -19.52 -7.05
CA LEU A 86 3.36 -19.74 -5.84
C LEU A 86 2.47 -20.05 -4.63
N THR A 87 1.32 -19.38 -4.51
CA THR A 87 0.31 -19.67 -3.49
C THR A 87 -0.20 -21.11 -3.62
N ARG A 88 -0.53 -21.54 -4.83
CA ARG A 88 -0.94 -22.94 -5.09
C ARG A 88 0.18 -23.94 -4.79
N ALA A 89 1.43 -23.61 -5.11
CA ALA A 89 2.58 -24.45 -4.79
C ALA A 89 2.77 -24.57 -3.27
N MET A 90 2.61 -23.48 -2.52
CA MET A 90 2.65 -23.51 -1.06
C MET A 90 1.51 -24.33 -0.46
N GLU A 91 0.30 -24.23 -1.03
CA GLU A 91 -0.83 -25.07 -0.64
C GLU A 91 -0.54 -26.55 -0.88
N ALA A 92 0.09 -26.91 -2.00
CA ALA A 92 0.49 -28.28 -2.30
C ALA A 92 1.51 -28.86 -1.30
N VAL A 93 2.37 -28.02 -0.73
CA VAL A 93 3.37 -28.41 0.29
C VAL A 93 2.83 -28.25 1.72
N SER A 94 1.51 -28.05 1.89
CA SER A 94 0.87 -27.80 3.20
C SER A 94 1.40 -26.56 3.94
N LEU A 95 2.02 -25.61 3.23
CA LEU A 95 2.41 -24.29 3.72
C LEU A 95 1.34 -23.21 3.44
N GLY A 96 0.18 -23.62 2.90
CA GLY A 96 -0.94 -22.74 2.64
C GLY A 96 -1.42 -22.00 3.89
N TRP A 97 -1.46 -22.68 5.05
CA TRP A 97 -1.85 -22.04 6.32
C TRP A 97 -0.93 -20.86 6.65
N LEU A 98 0.40 -21.02 6.52
CA LEU A 98 1.36 -19.95 6.78
C LEU A 98 1.15 -18.74 5.85
N ASN A 99 0.89 -18.98 4.56
CA ASN A 99 0.57 -17.91 3.61
C ASN A 99 -0.68 -17.12 4.02
N HIS A 100 -1.71 -17.78 4.54
CA HIS A 100 -2.94 -17.12 4.97
C HIS A 100 -2.74 -16.36 6.29
N TRP A 101 -1.99 -16.92 7.24
CA TRP A 101 -1.66 -16.25 8.51
C TRP A 101 -0.78 -15.02 8.32
N LEU A 102 0.28 -15.12 7.51
CA LEU A 102 1.10 -13.96 7.14
C LEU A 102 0.27 -12.93 6.36
N GLY A 103 -0.70 -13.39 5.55
CA GLY A 103 -1.62 -12.53 4.82
C GLY A 103 -2.54 -11.75 5.76
N ALA A 104 -3.04 -12.41 6.81
CA ALA A 104 -3.83 -11.76 7.85
C ALA A 104 -3.02 -10.68 8.57
N GLY A 105 -1.76 -10.95 8.93
CA GLY A 105 -0.88 -9.98 9.57
C GLY A 105 -0.60 -8.77 8.67
N LEU A 106 -0.22 -9.00 7.41
CA LEU A 106 0.06 -7.91 6.46
C LEU A 106 -1.22 -7.11 6.12
N GLY A 107 -2.36 -7.78 5.96
CA GLY A 107 -3.65 -7.16 5.74
C GLY A 107 -4.08 -6.30 6.93
N ALA A 108 -3.99 -6.83 8.15
CA ALA A 108 -4.30 -6.10 9.36
C ALA A 108 -3.44 -4.83 9.49
N LEU A 109 -2.11 -4.95 9.29
CA LEU A 109 -1.20 -3.82 9.34
C LEU A 109 -1.54 -2.75 8.28
N LYS A 110 -1.77 -3.17 7.05
CA LYS A 110 -2.11 -2.27 5.93
C LYS A 110 -3.41 -1.51 6.18
N TYR A 111 -4.46 -2.21 6.61
CA TYR A 111 -5.76 -1.59 6.88
C TYR A 111 -5.73 -0.73 8.13
N LEU A 112 -4.95 -1.10 9.15
CA LEU A 112 -4.74 -0.28 10.34
C LEU A 112 -4.03 1.04 9.99
N LEU A 113 -3.00 1.00 9.15
CA LEU A 113 -2.34 2.20 8.62
C LEU A 113 -3.30 3.07 7.78
N LEU A 114 -4.07 2.46 6.87
CA LEU A 114 -5.06 3.17 6.05
C LEU A 114 -6.13 3.86 6.90
N THR A 115 -6.67 3.16 7.90
CA THR A 115 -7.68 3.72 8.81
C THR A 115 -7.11 4.80 9.69
N SER A 116 -5.88 4.66 10.20
CA SER A 116 -5.19 5.71 10.96
C SER A 116 -4.97 6.96 10.11
N LEU A 117 -4.55 6.81 8.85
CA LEU A 117 -4.38 7.93 7.93
C LEU A 117 -5.71 8.62 7.63
N LEU A 118 -6.79 7.87 7.40
CA LEU A 118 -8.12 8.43 7.18
C LEU A 118 -8.61 9.25 8.38
N ILE A 119 -8.42 8.74 9.60
CA ILE A 119 -8.76 9.48 10.83
C ILE A 119 -7.92 10.75 10.93
N GLY A 120 -6.61 10.68 10.67
CA GLY A 120 -5.72 11.85 10.69
C GLY A 120 -6.10 12.91 9.65
N VAL A 121 -6.54 12.51 8.46
CA VAL A 121 -7.04 13.43 7.43
C VAL A 121 -8.36 14.08 7.87
N ILE A 122 -9.26 13.33 8.52
CA ILE A 122 -10.50 13.88 9.08
C ILE A 122 -10.20 14.87 10.21
N GLU A 123 -9.26 14.57 11.12
CA GLU A 123 -8.83 15.47 12.20
C GLU A 123 -8.08 16.70 11.65
N PHE A 124 -7.35 16.57 10.53
CA PHE A 124 -6.69 17.69 9.86
C PHE A 124 -7.68 18.63 9.15
N ILE A 125 -8.75 18.08 8.58
CA ILE A 125 -9.83 18.87 7.95
C ILE A 125 -10.75 19.50 9.02
N ASP A 126 -10.92 18.85 10.16
CA ASP A 126 -11.77 19.27 11.29
C ASP A 126 -10.93 19.85 12.45
N GLY A 127 -10.11 20.86 12.13
CA GLY A 127 -9.09 21.45 13.02
C GLY A 127 -9.60 22.16 14.29
N ASP A 128 -10.90 22.24 14.53
CA ASP A 128 -11.50 22.93 15.69
C ASP A 128 -11.65 22.05 16.95
N ASN A 129 -11.12 20.82 16.97
CA ASN A 129 -11.08 19.95 18.16
C ASN A 129 -12.45 19.71 18.84
N THR A 130 -13.56 19.83 18.09
CA THR A 130 -14.92 19.64 18.60
C THR A 130 -15.32 18.18 18.72
N LEU A 131 -14.64 17.25 18.02
CA LEU A 131 -15.02 15.83 17.99
C LEU A 131 -14.22 14.91 18.92
N ILE A 132 -12.95 15.21 19.26
CA ILE A 132 -12.14 14.36 20.15
C ILE A 132 -11.43 15.22 21.21
N SER A 133 -12.03 15.29 22.39
CA SER A 133 -11.49 16.03 23.53
C SER A 133 -10.21 15.39 24.09
N LYS A 134 -9.30 16.23 24.61
CA LYS A 134 -8.02 15.85 25.25
C LYS A 134 -8.17 14.77 26.35
N THR A 135 -9.37 14.60 26.88
CA THR A 135 -9.72 13.60 27.90
C THR A 135 -9.69 12.16 27.36
N LYS A 136 -10.05 11.94 26.08
CA LYS A 136 -10.04 10.61 25.42
C LYS A 136 -8.63 10.07 25.14
N LYS A 137 -7.65 10.96 24.96
CA LYS A 137 -6.23 10.63 24.70
C LYS A 137 -5.53 10.06 25.96
N LYS A 138 -5.99 10.44 27.16
CA LYS A 138 -5.44 9.93 28.44
C LYS A 138 -6.00 8.58 28.89
N GLU A 139 -7.17 8.16 28.40
CA GLU A 139 -7.79 6.88 28.77
C GLU A 139 -7.29 5.69 27.93
N SER A 140 -6.58 5.93 26.82
CA SER A 140 -6.23 4.87 25.88
C SER A 140 -4.85 4.29 26.13
N VAL A 141 -4.81 3.07 26.64
CA VAL A 141 -3.60 2.28 26.94
C VAL A 141 -2.77 1.97 25.68
N LEU A 142 -3.41 1.99 24.50
CA LEU A 142 -2.80 1.66 23.21
C LEU A 142 -2.32 2.89 22.43
N TYR A 143 -2.61 4.11 22.91
CA TYR A 143 -2.13 5.33 22.29
C TYR A 143 -0.60 5.43 22.31
N TYR A 144 0.00 5.15 23.48
CA TYR A 144 1.45 5.24 23.67
C TYR A 144 2.25 4.18 22.88
N PRO A 145 1.86 2.89 22.84
CA PRO A 145 2.52 1.90 21.97
C PRO A 145 2.48 2.26 20.48
N MET A 146 1.40 2.91 20.03
CA MET A 146 1.19 3.30 18.64
C MET A 146 1.97 4.59 18.30
N GLU A 147 2.10 5.51 19.26
CA GLU A 147 2.99 6.68 19.19
C GLU A 147 4.47 6.27 19.19
N GLU A 148 4.85 5.27 19.98
CA GLU A 148 6.21 4.73 20.02
C GLU A 148 6.56 4.01 18.72
N PHE A 149 5.61 3.25 18.17
CA PHE A 149 5.76 2.63 16.85
C PHE A 149 5.90 3.69 15.75
N ALA A 150 5.08 4.75 15.79
CA ALA A 150 5.22 5.89 14.88
C ALA A 150 6.53 6.66 15.10
N GLY A 151 6.99 6.75 16.35
CA GLY A 151 8.25 7.35 16.80
C GLY A 151 9.49 6.70 16.18
N ILE A 152 9.45 5.39 15.92
CA ILE A 152 10.52 4.64 15.23
C ILE A 152 10.62 5.06 13.75
N PHE A 153 9.49 5.38 13.10
CA PHE A 153 9.46 5.85 11.72
C PHE A 153 9.59 7.38 11.60
N PHE A 154 9.39 8.11 12.70
CA PHE A 154 9.50 9.56 12.77
C PHE A 154 10.88 10.11 12.34
N PRO A 155 12.03 9.55 12.77
CA PRO A 155 13.32 10.00 12.28
C PRO A 155 13.51 9.71 10.78
N ALA A 156 12.95 8.61 10.26
CA ALA A 156 12.98 8.30 8.83
C ALA A 156 12.08 9.25 8.01
N ALA A 157 10.88 9.54 8.50
CA ALA A 157 9.95 10.50 7.89
C ALA A 157 10.52 11.93 7.94
N LYS A 158 11.17 12.31 9.05
CA LYS A 158 11.83 13.60 9.21
C LYS A 158 13.06 13.72 8.30
N ALA A 159 13.88 12.68 8.17
CA ALA A 159 15.02 12.67 7.26
C ALA A 159 14.59 12.80 5.79
N VAL A 160 13.51 12.13 5.38
CA VAL A 160 12.96 12.26 4.02
C VAL A 160 12.34 13.64 3.80
N THR A 161 11.65 14.19 4.79
CA THR A 161 11.08 15.55 4.72
C THR A 161 12.17 16.61 4.66
N GLU A 162 13.24 16.47 5.45
CA GLU A 162 14.41 17.36 5.41
C GLU A 162 15.16 17.25 4.07
N GLN A 163 15.28 16.06 3.48
CA GLN A 163 15.85 15.90 2.14
C GLN A 163 15.00 16.54 1.04
N ILE A 164 13.67 16.43 1.11
CA ILE A 164 12.76 17.04 0.13
C ILE A 164 12.72 18.57 0.30
N VAL A 165 12.82 19.06 1.54
CA VAL A 165 12.81 20.50 1.85
C VAL A 165 14.17 21.16 1.57
N ASN A 166 15.30 20.45 1.75
CA ASN A 166 16.64 21.00 1.52
C ASN A 166 17.22 20.72 0.13
N GLY A 167 16.57 19.90 -0.71
CA GLY A 167 16.77 19.90 -2.15
C GLY A 167 18.23 19.87 -2.64
N ASP A 168 19.05 18.94 -2.17
CA ASP A 168 20.24 18.50 -2.92
C ASP A 168 19.87 17.21 -3.67
N PHE A 169 19.32 17.41 -4.86
CA PHE A 169 19.43 16.41 -5.92
C PHE A 169 20.80 16.65 -6.58
N ASP A 170 21.83 15.99 -6.07
CA ASP A 170 23.05 15.71 -6.87
C ASP A 170 22.78 14.53 -7.83
#